data_AF-A0AAW8BTR1-F1
#
_entry.id   AF-A0AAW8BTR1-F1
#
_cell.length_a   1.000
_cell.length_b   1.000
_cell.length_c   1.000
_cell.angle_alpha   90.00
_cell.angle_beta   90.00
_cell.angle_gamma   90.00
#
_symmetry.space_group_name_H-M   'P 1'
#
loop_
_entity.id
_entity.type
_entity.pdbx_description
1 polymer ?
#
loop_
_entity_poly.entity_id
_entity_poly.type
_entity_poly.pdbx_seq_one_letter_code
_entity_poly.pdbx_strand_id
1 'polypeptide(L)'
;MLVSDLNHFLDLPDDVPAPAGRLAQHFGNIVRAATAGDRVGDRWTSALPCRRRPAHRPCPGRIAIVRCDPPAPIQWRCSVCADEGVISNWEDSPYDLRRRRLTAVGTVNEVIIADEVAAALRELLLLDPDCERLVFGMRAYRNGGAVLHASNDDLEELIEFVAAEANHESNRRRQRRLDVAFDALNTAAQTRW
;
A
#
# COMPACT_ATOMS: atom_id res chain seq x y z
N MET A 1 15.87 -8.70 -13.53
CA MET A 1 16.03 -8.27 -12.13
C MET A 1 16.53 -6.83 -12.06
N LEU A 2 15.83 -5.99 -11.33
CA LEU A 2 16.18 -4.59 -11.09
C LEU A 2 16.85 -4.44 -9.72
N VAL A 3 17.91 -3.63 -9.62
CA VAL A 3 18.61 -3.35 -8.36
C VAL A 3 18.45 -1.86 -8.08
N SER A 4 17.96 -1.50 -6.89
CA SER A 4 17.71 -0.11 -6.54
C SER A 4 18.18 0.21 -5.13
N ASP A 5 18.78 1.38 -5.02
CA ASP A 5 19.04 2.06 -3.76
C ASP A 5 17.91 3.08 -3.56
N LEU A 6 17.19 3.00 -2.43
CA LEU A 6 16.06 3.89 -2.18
C LEU A 6 16.50 5.36 -2.04
N ASN A 7 17.72 5.63 -1.58
CA ASN A 7 18.22 7.00 -1.37
C ASN A 7 18.24 7.82 -2.67
N HIS A 8 18.36 7.16 -3.83
CA HIS A 8 18.27 7.84 -5.13
C HIS A 8 16.87 8.38 -5.47
N PHE A 9 15.85 8.05 -4.69
CA PHE A 9 14.45 8.37 -4.95
C PHE A 9 13.79 9.23 -3.86
N LEU A 10 14.50 9.57 -2.78
CA LEU A 10 13.92 10.31 -1.65
C LEU A 10 13.77 11.82 -1.95
N ASP A 11 14.79 12.42 -2.56
CA ASP A 11 14.86 13.87 -2.78
C ASP A 11 14.85 14.21 -4.28
N LEU A 12 13.85 13.67 -5.00
CA LEU A 12 13.69 13.99 -6.42
C LEU A 12 13.20 15.43 -6.60
N PRO A 13 13.75 16.18 -7.57
CA PRO A 13 13.32 17.54 -7.83
C PRO A 13 11.91 17.57 -8.45
N ASP A 14 11.20 18.69 -8.31
CA ASP A 14 9.84 18.86 -8.81
C ASP A 14 9.70 18.73 -10.34
N ASP A 15 10.79 18.98 -11.08
CA ASP A 15 10.85 18.89 -12.54
C ASP A 15 11.24 17.49 -13.05
N VAL A 16 11.30 16.49 -12.16
CA VAL A 16 11.64 15.11 -12.52
C VAL A 16 10.72 14.58 -13.63
N PRO A 17 11.27 13.93 -14.67
CA PRO A 17 10.45 13.33 -15.71
C PRO A 17 9.41 12.38 -15.11
N ALA A 18 8.16 12.51 -15.54
CA ALA A 18 7.04 11.72 -15.01
C ALA A 18 7.30 10.18 -14.96
N PRO A 19 8.01 9.55 -15.91
CA PRO A 19 8.40 8.14 -15.78
C PRO A 19 9.27 7.83 -14.56
N ALA A 20 10.21 8.71 -14.21
CA ALA A 20 11.08 8.55 -13.05
C ALA A 20 10.32 8.81 -11.75
N GLY A 21 9.46 9.84 -11.69
CA GLY A 21 8.59 10.07 -10.54
C GLY A 21 7.64 8.89 -10.26
N ARG A 22 7.04 8.29 -11.30
CA ARG A 22 6.23 7.06 -11.14
C ARG A 22 7.05 5.86 -10.66
N LEU A 23 8.32 5.77 -11.04
CA LEU A 23 9.20 4.70 -10.57
C LEU A 23 9.55 4.88 -9.08
N ALA A 24 9.85 6.12 -8.67
CA ALA A 24 10.08 6.48 -7.28
C ALA A 24 8.87 6.14 -6.41
N GLN A 25 7.68 6.56 -6.82
CA GLN A 25 6.43 6.23 -6.13
C GLN A 25 6.22 4.71 -6.04
N HIS A 26 6.55 3.97 -7.11
CA HIS A 26 6.44 2.51 -7.09
C HIS A 26 7.37 1.87 -6.05
N PHE A 27 8.62 2.32 -5.94
CA PHE A 27 9.55 1.82 -4.94
C PHE A 27 9.14 2.22 -3.52
N GLY A 28 8.72 3.47 -3.30
CA GLY A 28 8.17 3.89 -2.02
C GLY A 28 6.97 3.04 -1.59
N ASN A 29 6.06 2.73 -2.51
CA ASN A 29 4.92 1.85 -2.23
C ASN A 29 5.34 0.42 -1.88
N ILE A 30 6.35 -0.13 -2.58
CA ILE A 30 6.90 -1.46 -2.25
C ILE A 30 7.52 -1.46 -0.86
N VAL A 31 8.29 -0.43 -0.50
CA VAL A 31 8.92 -0.31 0.83
C VAL A 31 7.86 -0.22 1.92
N ARG A 32 6.84 0.64 1.75
CA ARG A 32 5.70 0.74 2.66
C ARG A 32 5.00 -0.59 2.86
N ALA A 33 4.68 -1.29 1.76
CA ALA A 33 4.05 -2.60 1.86
C ALA A 33 4.96 -3.59 2.59
N ALA A 34 6.22 -3.72 2.19
CA ALA A 34 7.19 -4.64 2.79
C ALA A 34 7.36 -4.45 4.30
N THR A 35 7.38 -3.20 4.75
CA THR A 35 7.61 -2.82 6.15
C THR A 35 6.33 -2.83 6.98
N ALA A 36 5.17 -2.67 6.34
CA ALA A 36 3.87 -2.88 6.96
C ALA A 36 3.58 -4.35 7.28
N GLY A 37 4.18 -5.29 6.54
CA GLY A 37 4.01 -6.73 6.74
C GLY A 37 4.59 -7.23 8.08
N ASP A 38 3.81 -8.04 8.80
CA ASP A 38 4.13 -8.42 10.19
C ASP A 38 5.29 -9.44 10.33
N ARG A 39 5.57 -10.24 9.29
CA ARG A 39 6.56 -11.34 9.38
C ARG A 39 7.77 -11.10 8.48
N VAL A 40 8.95 -11.17 9.09
CA VAL A 40 10.24 -11.18 8.39
C VAL A 40 10.44 -12.54 7.71
N GLY A 41 10.98 -12.55 6.50
CA GLY A 41 11.35 -13.75 5.75
C GLY A 41 10.20 -14.42 5.00
N ASP A 42 8.96 -14.22 5.42
CA ASP A 42 7.79 -14.77 4.74
C ASP A 42 7.49 -14.02 3.44
N ARG A 43 7.29 -14.79 2.35
CA ARG A 43 6.75 -14.24 1.11
C ARG A 43 5.25 -14.07 1.21
N TRP A 44 4.77 -12.88 0.88
CA TRP A 44 3.33 -12.61 0.77
C TRP A 44 3.03 -11.72 -0.44
N THR A 45 1.79 -11.74 -0.92
CA THR A 45 1.37 -10.96 -2.08
C THR A 45 0.57 -9.74 -1.61
N SER A 46 1.16 -8.55 -1.81
CA SER A 46 0.50 -7.29 -1.48
C SER A 46 -0.60 -6.96 -2.49
N ALA A 47 -1.49 -6.05 -2.12
CA ALA A 47 -2.51 -5.53 -3.03
C ALA A 47 -1.94 -4.53 -4.06
N LEU A 48 -0.63 -4.24 -4.06
CA LEU A 48 0.00 -3.34 -5.02
C LEU A 48 -0.08 -3.89 -6.45
N PRO A 49 -0.58 -3.10 -7.43
CA PRO A 49 -0.63 -3.53 -8.81
C PRO A 49 0.76 -3.52 -9.45
N CYS A 50 0.98 -4.39 -10.43
CA CYS A 50 2.16 -4.32 -11.27
C CYS A 50 2.11 -3.09 -12.18
N ARG A 51 3.22 -2.35 -12.28
CA ARG A 51 3.35 -1.18 -13.16
C ARG A 51 3.54 -1.51 -14.64
N ARG A 52 3.91 -2.76 -14.97
CA ARG A 52 4.22 -3.16 -16.35
C ARG A 52 2.96 -3.21 -17.21
N ARG A 53 3.14 -2.95 -18.51
CA ARG A 53 2.12 -3.09 -19.53
C ARG A 53 2.58 -3.99 -20.69
N PRO A 54 2.81 -5.30 -20.46
CA PRO A 54 3.23 -6.21 -21.52
C PRO A 54 2.19 -6.22 -22.64
N ALA A 55 2.66 -6.18 -23.90
CA ALA A 55 1.79 -6.06 -25.08
C ALA A 55 0.76 -4.91 -24.99
N HIS A 56 1.16 -3.77 -24.40
CA HIS A 56 0.33 -2.57 -24.21
C HIS A 56 -0.92 -2.76 -23.32
N ARG A 57 -1.03 -3.87 -22.58
CA ARG A 57 -2.13 -4.11 -21.63
C ARG A 57 -1.62 -4.08 -20.18
N PRO A 58 -2.36 -3.48 -19.22
CA PRO A 58 -2.00 -3.56 -17.81
C PRO A 58 -1.77 -5.01 -17.38
N CYS A 59 -0.62 -5.25 -16.74
CA CYS A 59 -0.36 -6.55 -16.14
C CYS A 59 -1.37 -6.79 -15.00
N PRO A 60 -2.09 -7.93 -14.98
CA PRO A 60 -3.04 -8.24 -13.90
C PRO A 60 -2.35 -8.66 -12.60
N GLY A 61 -1.01 -8.79 -12.62
CA GLY A 61 -0.23 -9.27 -11.50
C GLY A 61 -0.12 -8.28 -10.34
N ARG A 62 0.18 -8.84 -9.18
CA ARG A 62 0.43 -8.12 -7.93
C ARG A 62 1.87 -8.25 -7.50
N ILE A 63 2.31 -7.39 -6.59
CA ILE A 63 3.69 -7.45 -6.10
C ILE A 63 3.76 -8.41 -4.91
N ALA A 64 4.44 -9.54 -5.12
CA ALA A 64 4.91 -10.42 -4.05
C ALA A 64 6.19 -9.84 -3.45
N ILE A 65 6.24 -9.82 -2.13
CA ILE A 65 7.28 -9.15 -1.35
C ILE A 65 7.88 -10.12 -0.35
N VAL A 66 9.19 -10.04 -0.15
CA VAL A 66 9.91 -10.67 0.94
C VAL A 66 10.76 -9.58 1.60
N ARG A 67 10.49 -9.30 2.88
CA ARG A 67 11.32 -8.42 3.70
C ARG A 67 12.19 -9.29 4.61
N CYS A 68 13.50 -9.12 4.55
CA CYS A 68 14.43 -9.68 5.53
C CYS A 68 14.77 -8.62 6.59
N ASP A 69 15.42 -9.01 7.68
CA ASP A 69 15.91 -8.03 8.65
C ASP A 69 17.02 -7.18 8.03
N PRO A 70 17.02 -5.86 8.30
CA PRO A 70 18.13 -4.98 7.96
C PRO A 70 19.49 -5.57 8.33
N PRO A 71 20.54 -5.36 7.51
CA PRO A 71 20.59 -4.47 6.33
C PRO A 71 20.17 -5.16 5.02
N ALA A 72 19.45 -6.29 5.07
CA ALA A 72 19.10 -7.02 3.88
C ALA A 72 18.11 -6.24 3.00
N PRO A 73 18.29 -6.26 1.67
CA PRO A 73 17.37 -5.56 0.77
C PRO A 73 15.99 -6.23 0.75
N ILE A 74 14.95 -5.44 0.53
CA ILE A 74 13.61 -5.93 0.24
C ILE A 74 13.63 -6.59 -1.14
N GLN A 75 13.16 -7.83 -1.23
CA GLN A 75 12.98 -8.52 -2.51
C GLN A 75 11.53 -8.39 -2.96
N TRP A 76 11.31 -8.10 -4.24
CA TRP A 76 9.97 -8.01 -4.80
C TRP A 76 9.90 -8.63 -6.20
N ARG A 77 8.74 -9.18 -6.53
CA ARG A 77 8.46 -9.79 -7.84
C ARG A 77 6.98 -9.68 -8.17
N CYS A 78 6.65 -9.41 -9.43
CA CYS A 78 5.30 -9.52 -9.93
C CYS A 78 4.84 -10.98 -9.97
N SER A 79 3.62 -11.26 -9.53
CA SER A 79 3.04 -12.61 -9.52
C SER A 79 2.73 -13.18 -10.92
N VAL A 80 2.80 -12.36 -11.97
CA VAL A 80 2.39 -12.74 -13.34
C VAL A 80 3.50 -12.53 -14.37
N CYS A 81 4.14 -11.36 -14.36
CA CYS A 81 5.19 -11.04 -15.33
C CYS A 81 6.59 -11.09 -14.71
N ALA A 82 7.63 -10.99 -15.52
CA ALA A 82 9.03 -11.05 -15.07
C ALA A 82 9.55 -9.75 -14.43
N ASP A 83 8.69 -8.82 -14.03
CA ASP A 83 9.13 -7.61 -13.31
C ASP A 83 9.48 -7.98 -11.87
N GLU A 84 10.72 -7.72 -11.49
CA GLU A 84 11.25 -8.12 -10.20
C GLU A 84 12.49 -7.29 -9.87
N GLY A 85 12.83 -7.24 -8.59
CA GLY A 85 14.04 -6.59 -8.15
C GLY A 85 14.28 -6.65 -6.65
N VAL A 86 15.28 -5.87 -6.25
CA VAL A 86 15.65 -5.65 -4.85
C VAL A 86 15.77 -4.15 -4.57
N ILE A 87 15.43 -3.75 -3.35
CA ILE A 87 15.53 -2.37 -2.85
C ILE A 87 16.38 -2.37 -1.59
N SER A 88 17.53 -1.69 -1.60
CA SER A 88 18.41 -1.49 -0.45
C SER A 88 18.25 -0.09 0.15
N ASN A 89 18.85 0.12 1.33
CA ASN A 89 18.88 1.42 2.05
C ASN A 89 17.47 2.00 2.26
N TRP A 90 16.54 1.11 2.61
CA TRP A 90 15.14 1.48 2.82
C TRP A 90 14.84 1.81 4.27
N GLU A 91 15.71 1.39 5.19
CA GLU A 91 15.55 1.61 6.62
C GLU A 91 15.53 3.09 6.97
N ASP A 92 14.67 3.47 7.91
CA ASP A 92 14.55 4.83 8.42
C ASP A 92 14.18 5.90 7.37
N SER A 93 13.84 5.47 6.15
CA SER A 93 13.25 6.33 5.14
C SER A 93 11.82 6.73 5.52
N PRO A 94 11.25 7.80 4.91
CA PRO A 94 9.84 8.15 5.09
C PRO A 94 8.84 7.07 4.65
N TYR A 95 9.30 6.00 4.01
CA TYR A 95 8.49 4.89 3.53
C TYR A 95 8.58 3.66 4.45
N ASP A 96 9.43 3.70 5.48
CA ASP A 96 9.63 2.62 6.44
C ASP A 96 8.53 2.62 7.52
N LEU A 97 7.53 1.75 7.32
CA LEU A 97 6.36 1.58 8.20
C LEU A 97 6.55 0.50 9.27
N ARG A 98 7.79 0.10 9.57
CA ARG A 98 8.05 -0.84 10.68
C ARG A 98 7.49 -0.27 11.98
N ARG A 99 6.74 -1.09 12.72
CA ARG A 99 6.21 -0.71 14.03
C ARG A 99 7.37 -0.37 14.98
N ARG A 100 7.42 0.89 15.42
CA ARG A 100 8.37 1.36 16.45
C ARG A 100 7.77 1.32 17.87
N ARG A 101 6.45 1.12 17.98
CA ARG A 101 5.70 1.02 19.24
C ARG A 101 4.81 -0.22 19.26
N LEU A 102 4.54 -0.72 20.46
CA LEU A 102 3.57 -1.80 20.69
C LEU A 102 2.17 -1.25 20.49
N THR A 103 1.44 -1.79 19.52
CA THR A 103 0.01 -1.52 19.32
C THR A 103 -0.80 -2.43 20.25
N ALA A 104 -1.95 -1.96 20.70
CA ALA A 104 -2.84 -2.74 21.56
C ALA A 104 -3.23 -4.06 20.88
N VAL A 105 -3.29 -5.14 21.67
CA VAL A 105 -3.72 -6.46 21.17
C VAL A 105 -5.24 -6.44 21.07
N GLY A 106 -5.75 -6.24 19.86
CA GLY A 106 -7.17 -6.34 19.53
C GLY A 106 -7.44 -7.48 18.55
N THR A 107 -8.71 -7.89 18.46
CA THR A 107 -9.17 -8.80 17.41
C THR A 107 -9.02 -8.12 16.06
N VAL A 108 -8.23 -8.72 15.16
CA VAL A 108 -8.03 -8.23 13.80
C VAL A 108 -9.02 -8.92 12.88
N ASN A 109 -9.81 -8.12 12.15
CA ASN A 109 -10.83 -8.59 11.23
C ASN A 109 -10.35 -8.52 9.78
N GLU A 110 -10.85 -9.41 8.93
CA GLU A 110 -10.63 -9.36 7.48
C GLU A 110 -11.73 -8.55 6.80
N VAL A 111 -11.34 -7.45 6.16
CA VAL A 111 -12.23 -6.57 5.39
C VAL A 111 -11.88 -6.70 3.92
N ILE A 112 -12.79 -7.29 3.14
CA ILE A 112 -12.61 -7.46 1.69
C ILE A 112 -13.12 -6.19 1.00
N ILE A 113 -12.26 -5.59 0.18
CA ILE A 113 -12.59 -4.38 -0.59
C ILE A 113 -12.21 -4.54 -2.05
N ALA A 114 -12.88 -3.78 -2.90
CA ALA A 114 -12.58 -3.75 -4.32
C ALA A 114 -11.23 -3.07 -4.61
N ASP A 115 -10.67 -3.35 -5.79
CA ASP A 115 -9.37 -2.81 -6.19
C ASP A 115 -9.37 -1.29 -6.32
N GLU A 116 -10.46 -0.73 -6.82
CA GLU A 116 -10.65 0.71 -6.94
C GLU A 116 -10.65 1.41 -5.56
N VAL A 117 -11.23 0.77 -4.54
CA VAL A 117 -11.21 1.27 -3.16
C VAL A 117 -9.79 1.21 -2.63
N ALA A 118 -9.13 0.06 -2.75
CA ALA A 118 -7.75 -0.10 -2.30
C ALA A 118 -6.79 0.88 -3.02
N ALA A 119 -7.04 1.19 -4.30
CA ALA A 119 -6.30 2.20 -5.05
C ALA A 119 -6.58 3.62 -4.53
N ALA A 120 -7.84 3.96 -4.24
CA ALA A 120 -8.20 5.25 -3.66
C ALA A 120 -7.53 5.48 -2.29
N LEU A 121 -7.52 4.47 -1.42
CA LEU A 121 -6.89 4.55 -0.10
C LEU A 121 -5.38 4.83 -0.19
N ARG A 122 -4.69 4.26 -1.18
CA ARG A 122 -3.24 4.51 -1.39
C ARG A 122 -2.91 5.89 -1.97
N GLU A 123 -3.91 6.64 -2.41
CA GLU A 123 -3.75 8.03 -2.89
C GLU A 123 -4.00 9.07 -1.79
N LEU A 124 -4.28 8.62 -0.56
CA LEU A 124 -4.40 9.48 0.60
C LEU A 124 -3.02 9.86 1.14
N LEU A 125 -2.87 11.12 1.56
CA LEU A 125 -1.76 11.53 2.38
C LEU A 125 -2.11 11.22 3.84
N LEU A 126 -1.86 9.98 4.26
CA LEU A 126 -2.12 9.56 5.63
C LEU A 126 -0.96 10.05 6.51
N LEU A 127 -1.28 10.95 7.44
CA LEU A 127 -0.31 11.46 8.41
C LEU A 127 -0.17 10.54 9.62
N ASP A 128 -1.17 9.69 9.88
CA ASP A 128 -1.10 8.65 10.88
C ASP A 128 -0.38 7.40 10.31
N PRO A 129 0.78 7.00 10.89
CA PRO A 129 1.52 5.84 10.43
C PRO A 129 0.75 4.52 10.58
N ASP A 130 -0.17 4.40 11.53
CA ASP A 130 -0.92 3.15 11.72
C ASP A 130 -1.95 2.97 10.59
N CYS A 131 -2.69 4.01 10.23
CA CYS A 131 -3.53 4.04 9.02
C CYS A 131 -2.74 3.77 7.74
N GLU A 132 -1.56 4.39 7.58
CA GLU A 132 -0.71 4.15 6.41
C GLU A 132 -0.28 2.68 6.35
N ARG A 133 0.08 2.09 7.50
CA ARG A 133 0.46 0.68 7.61
C ARG A 133 -0.71 -0.25 7.29
N LEU A 134 -1.94 0.08 7.68
CA LEU A 134 -3.14 -0.67 7.31
C LEU A 134 -3.32 -0.70 5.79
N VAL A 135 -3.25 0.47 5.15
CA VAL A 135 -3.45 0.63 3.71
C VAL A 135 -2.36 -0.11 2.91
N PHE A 136 -1.10 0.04 3.27
CA PHE A 136 -0.01 -0.61 2.54
C PHE A 136 0.19 -2.08 2.94
N GLY A 137 -0.32 -2.50 4.10
CA GLY A 137 -0.36 -3.89 4.56
C GLY A 137 -1.44 -4.74 3.88
N MET A 138 -2.34 -4.15 3.09
CA MET A 138 -3.37 -4.87 2.35
C MET A 138 -2.78 -6.00 1.48
N ARG A 139 -3.40 -7.18 1.55
CA ARG A 139 -3.00 -8.34 0.74
C ARG A 139 -3.90 -8.48 -0.48
N ALA A 140 -3.37 -9.09 -1.54
CA ALA A 140 -4.17 -9.39 -2.72
C ALA A 140 -5.29 -10.40 -2.38
N TYR A 141 -6.50 -10.15 -2.86
CA TYR A 141 -7.63 -11.06 -2.73
C TYR A 141 -7.99 -11.70 -4.09
N ARG A 142 -8.64 -12.87 -4.05
CA ARG A 142 -8.92 -13.72 -5.23
C ARG A 142 -9.64 -12.94 -6.34
N ASN A 143 -9.24 -13.15 -7.60
CA ASN A 143 -9.89 -12.63 -8.81
C ASN A 143 -10.06 -11.11 -8.90
N GLY A 144 -9.35 -10.34 -8.07
CA GLY A 144 -9.49 -8.89 -7.98
C GLY A 144 -9.94 -8.47 -6.58
N GLY A 145 -9.43 -7.34 -6.11
CA GLY A 145 -9.67 -6.82 -4.77
C GLY A 145 -8.52 -7.03 -3.80
N ALA A 146 -8.73 -6.53 -2.58
CA ALA A 146 -7.77 -6.54 -1.50
C ALA A 146 -8.44 -6.99 -0.20
N VAL A 147 -7.66 -7.61 0.67
CA VAL A 147 -8.04 -7.83 2.07
C VAL A 147 -7.24 -6.87 2.96
N LEU A 148 -7.99 -6.10 3.74
CA LEU A 148 -7.50 -5.20 4.78
C LEU A 148 -7.64 -5.93 6.12
N HIS A 149 -6.55 -6.05 6.86
CA HIS A 149 -6.53 -6.62 8.20
C HIS A 149 -6.50 -5.47 9.21
N ALA A 150 -7.61 -5.22 9.90
CA ALA A 150 -7.76 -4.09 10.81
C ALA A 150 -8.59 -4.48 12.04
N SER A 151 -8.27 -3.91 13.20
CA SER A 151 -9.18 -3.94 14.36
C SER A 151 -10.44 -3.09 14.11
N ASN A 152 -11.32 -2.96 15.11
CA ASN A 152 -12.45 -2.03 15.02
C ASN A 152 -11.94 -0.59 15.05
N ASP A 153 -11.12 -0.26 16.06
CA ASP A 153 -10.55 1.06 16.28
C ASP A 153 -9.74 1.53 15.06
N ASP A 154 -8.87 0.65 14.53
CA ASP A 154 -8.10 0.90 13.29
C ASP A 154 -9.00 1.24 12.10
N LEU A 155 -10.15 0.56 11.98
CA LEU A 155 -11.06 0.75 10.87
C LEU A 155 -11.87 2.04 11.04
N GLU A 156 -12.32 2.34 12.26
CA GLU A 156 -13.01 3.59 12.59
C GLU A 156 -12.09 4.79 12.32
N GLU A 157 -10.84 4.74 12.77
CA GLU A 157 -9.86 5.80 12.51
C GLU A 157 -9.62 5.99 11.00
N LEU A 158 -9.45 4.90 10.25
CA LEU A 158 -9.29 4.98 8.79
C LEU A 158 -10.54 5.58 8.12
N ILE A 159 -11.75 5.24 8.57
CA ILE A 159 -13.01 5.79 8.06
C ILE A 159 -13.07 7.30 8.30
N GLU A 160 -12.69 7.77 9.49
CA GLU A 160 -12.64 9.19 9.83
C GLU A 160 -11.67 9.96 8.93
N PHE A 161 -10.47 9.41 8.68
CA PHE A 161 -9.51 10.00 7.74
C PHE A 161 -10.06 10.11 6.32
N VAL A 162 -10.68 9.04 5.81
CA VAL A 162 -11.26 9.03 4.46
C VAL A 162 -12.39 10.07 4.36
N ALA A 163 -13.25 10.16 5.37
CA ALA A 163 -14.33 11.14 5.42
C ALA A 163 -13.80 12.57 5.44
N ALA A 164 -12.79 12.86 6.28
CA ALA A 164 -12.17 14.17 6.35
C ALA A 164 -11.56 14.57 5.00
N GLU A 165 -10.83 13.67 4.34
CA GLU A 165 -10.24 13.91 3.02
C GLU A 165 -11.31 14.12 1.94
N ALA A 166 -12.38 13.32 1.92
CA ALA A 166 -13.47 13.46 0.97
C ALA A 166 -14.20 14.81 1.11
N ASN A 167 -14.43 15.25 2.34
CA ASN A 167 -15.15 16.50 2.64
C ASN A 167 -14.37 17.75 2.21
N HIS A 168 -13.03 17.70 2.26
CA HIS A 168 -12.16 18.82 1.87
C HIS A 168 -11.64 18.72 0.42
N GLU A 169 -12.00 17.68 -0.31
CA GLU A 169 -11.55 17.48 -1.68
C GLU A 169 -12.27 18.42 -2.68
N SER A 170 -11.48 19.28 -3.33
CA SER A 170 -11.96 20.20 -4.37
C SER A 170 -12.24 19.52 -5.72
N ASN A 171 -11.52 18.44 -6.03
CA ASN A 171 -11.67 17.67 -7.25
C ASN A 171 -12.79 16.64 -7.12
N ARG A 172 -13.94 16.94 -7.74
CA ARG A 172 -15.14 16.07 -7.72
C ARG A 172 -14.89 14.62 -8.14
N ARG A 173 -13.91 14.36 -9.00
CA ARG A 173 -13.59 12.98 -9.41
C ARG A 173 -12.84 12.24 -8.30
N ARG A 174 -11.91 12.90 -7.61
CA ARG A 174 -11.22 12.32 -6.44
C ARG A 174 -12.21 12.15 -5.28
N GLN A 175 -13.03 13.17 -5.01
CA GLN A 175 -14.07 13.12 -3.98
C GLN A 175 -14.97 11.88 -4.13
N ARG A 176 -15.55 11.66 -5.32
CA ARG A 176 -16.40 10.47 -5.58
C ARG A 176 -15.70 9.14 -5.33
N ARG A 177 -14.39 9.06 -5.58
CA ARG A 177 -13.63 7.82 -5.30
C ARG A 177 -13.42 7.62 -3.80
N LEU A 178 -13.25 8.71 -3.06
CA LEU A 178 -13.18 8.69 -1.60
C LEU A 178 -14.54 8.38 -0.97
N ASP A 179 -15.64 8.92 -1.50
CA ASP A 179 -17.00 8.58 -1.06
C ASP A 179 -17.28 7.08 -1.23
N VAL A 180 -16.93 6.51 -2.39
CA VAL A 180 -17.05 5.07 -2.62
C VAL A 180 -16.18 4.26 -1.66
N ALA A 181 -14.98 4.75 -1.32
CA ALA A 181 -14.12 4.11 -0.35
C ALA A 181 -14.70 4.18 1.07
N PHE A 182 -15.24 5.33 1.47
CA PHE A 182 -15.91 5.55 2.74
C PHE A 182 -17.12 4.62 2.90
N ASP A 183 -17.99 4.54 1.89
CA ASP A 183 -19.17 3.68 1.91
C ASP A 183 -18.79 2.20 2.03
N ALA A 184 -17.75 1.77 1.29
CA ALA A 184 -17.26 0.40 1.34
C ALA A 184 -16.70 0.03 2.73
N LEU A 185 -15.91 0.92 3.33
CA LEU A 185 -15.35 0.70 4.67
C LEU A 185 -16.44 0.70 5.75
N ASN A 186 -17.41 1.62 5.70
CA ASN A 186 -18.54 1.64 6.63
C ASN A 186 -19.42 0.40 6.53
N THR A 187 -19.72 -0.05 5.31
CA THR A 187 -20.48 -1.29 5.10
C THR A 187 -19.73 -2.48 5.70
N ALA A 188 -18.41 -2.55 5.50
CA ALA A 188 -17.58 -3.60 6.08
C ALA A 188 -17.50 -3.55 7.61
N ALA A 189 -17.54 -2.35 8.21
CA ALA A 189 -17.62 -2.18 9.66
C ALA A 189 -18.95 -2.71 10.23
N GLN A 190 -20.06 -2.49 9.52
CA GLN A 190 -21.41 -2.85 9.97
C GLN A 190 -21.77 -4.33 9.78
N THR A 191 -21.13 -5.04 8.85
CA THR A 191 -21.51 -6.43 8.48
C THR A 191 -20.88 -7.50 9.39
N ARG A 192 -20.35 -7.14 10.57
CA ARG A 192 -19.56 -8.05 11.42
C ARG A 192 -20.46 -8.94 12.30
N TRP A 193 -20.31 -10.27 12.15
CA TRP A 193 -20.79 -11.33 13.05
C TRP A 193 -19.60 -11.98 13.75
#